data_AF-A0A347TLY1-F1
#
_entry.id   AF-A0A347TLY1-F1
#
_cell.length_a   1.000
_cell.length_b   1.000
_cell.length_c   1.000
_cell.angle_alpha   90.00
_cell.angle_beta   90.00
_cell.angle_gamma   90.00
#
_symmetry.space_group_name_H-M   'P 1'
#
loop_
_entity.id
_entity.type
_entity.pdbx_description
1 polymer ?
#
loop_
_entity_poly.entity_id
_entity_poly.type
_entity_poly.pdbx_seq_one_letter_code
_entity_poly.pdbx_strand_id
1 'polypeptide(L)'
;MKTIIRNTIILLALLGSLFQVNASQNFIYQDSVLKGDNGKTAKIFVGVPVTIKKEMGKNVKVSIKGYMFGDEVYSSKTKELLVAKVQKGFNVNKTEKNEVELIGTLSKELTSSDLLDVWGEHEEFYFEMCTQCHAGPEVNHHTMMEWEAVFGTMRGFAKLDEEEASYLLRYLKANASDGFIKVKH
;
A
#
# COMPACT_ATOMS: atom_id res chain seq x y z
N MET A 1 -47.10 9.66 -33.61
CA MET A 1 -46.62 8.72 -32.56
C MET A 1 -45.29 8.03 -32.87
N LYS A 2 -44.82 7.89 -34.11
CA LYS A 2 -43.54 7.21 -34.43
C LYS A 2 -42.26 8.05 -34.20
N THR A 3 -42.36 9.37 -34.12
CA THR A 3 -41.20 10.28 -33.94
C THR A 3 -40.86 10.55 -32.48
N ILE A 4 -41.80 10.42 -31.56
CA ILE A 4 -41.57 10.70 -30.13
C ILE A 4 -40.83 9.53 -29.45
N ILE A 5 -41.08 8.29 -29.91
CA ILE A 5 -40.44 7.08 -29.37
C ILE A 5 -38.95 6.98 -29.76
N ARG A 6 -38.55 7.60 -30.88
CA ARG A 6 -37.16 7.53 -31.36
C ARG A 6 -36.21 8.46 -30.58
N ASN A 7 -36.72 9.53 -30.00
CA ASN A 7 -35.90 10.49 -29.25
C ASN A 7 -35.69 10.11 -27.78
N THR A 8 -36.59 9.31 -27.18
CA THR A 8 -36.42 8.81 -25.80
C THR A 8 -35.40 7.67 -25.69
N ILE A 9 -35.15 6.91 -26.76
CA ILE A 9 -34.14 5.84 -26.77
C ILE A 9 -32.72 6.40 -26.83
N ILE A 10 -32.52 7.56 -27.47
CA ILE A 10 -31.21 8.21 -27.58
C ILE A 10 -30.81 8.89 -26.26
N LEU A 11 -31.79 9.38 -25.48
CA LEU A 11 -31.52 10.02 -24.19
C LEU A 11 -31.17 9.01 -23.08
N LEU A 12 -31.68 7.78 -23.13
CA LEU A 12 -31.35 6.72 -22.17
C LEU A 12 -29.96 6.08 -22.42
N ALA A 13 -29.43 6.15 -23.64
CA ALA A 13 -28.13 5.58 -23.98
C ALA A 13 -26.94 6.43 -23.49
N LEU A 14 -27.16 7.73 -23.23
CA LEU A 14 -26.11 8.64 -22.73
C LEU A 14 -25.91 8.61 -21.20
N LEU A 15 -26.88 8.10 -20.44
CA LEU A 15 -26.78 8.02 -18.97
C LEU A 15 -26.01 6.77 -18.48
N GLY A 16 -25.68 5.83 -19.36
CA GLY A 16 -25.04 4.55 -18.98
C GLY A 16 -23.51 4.57 -18.87
N SER A 17 -22.84 5.71 -19.07
CA SER A 17 -21.38 5.75 -19.27
C SER A 17 -20.56 6.41 -18.15
N LEU A 18 -21.15 6.69 -16.98
CA LEU A 18 -20.44 7.38 -15.88
C LEU A 18 -20.31 6.60 -14.57
N PHE A 19 -20.51 5.28 -14.57
CA PHE A 19 -19.98 4.46 -13.47
C PHE A 19 -18.53 4.09 -13.77
N GLN A 20 -17.64 5.09 -13.72
CA GLN A 20 -16.25 4.80 -13.40
C GLN A 20 -16.25 4.28 -11.96
N VAL A 21 -16.32 2.97 -11.80
CA VAL A 21 -16.04 2.30 -10.53
C VAL A 21 -14.59 2.65 -10.23
N ASN A 22 -14.38 3.72 -9.45
CA ASN A 22 -13.10 3.97 -8.81
C ASN A 22 -12.88 2.76 -7.90
N ALA A 23 -12.13 1.78 -8.38
CA ALA A 23 -11.68 0.68 -7.53
C ALA A 23 -10.85 1.34 -6.42
N SER A 24 -11.40 1.41 -5.21
CA SER A 24 -10.68 1.94 -4.06
C SER A 24 -9.43 1.08 -3.88
N GLN A 25 -8.27 1.73 -3.89
CA GLN A 25 -7.01 1.05 -3.60
C GLN A 25 -7.09 0.52 -2.16
N ASN A 26 -6.83 -0.77 -2.00
CA ASN A 26 -6.76 -1.39 -0.68
C ASN A 26 -5.30 -1.46 -0.25
N PHE A 27 -5.09 -1.61 1.05
CA PHE A 27 -3.79 -1.72 1.67
C PHE A 27 -3.79 -2.90 2.63
N ILE A 28 -2.60 -3.46 2.87
CA ILE A 28 -2.42 -4.48 3.92
C ILE A 28 -2.61 -3.83 5.29
N TYR A 29 -3.56 -4.30 6.09
CA TYR A 29 -3.83 -3.74 7.42
C TYR A 29 -2.75 -4.07 8.45
N GLN A 30 -2.16 -5.26 8.36
CA GLN A 30 -1.05 -5.70 9.23
C GLN A 30 -0.15 -6.68 8.47
N ASP A 31 1.10 -6.83 8.91
CA ASP A 31 2.03 -7.82 8.37
C ASP A 31 1.32 -9.19 8.17
N SER A 32 1.36 -9.69 6.94
CA SER A 32 0.52 -10.80 6.51
C SER A 32 1.27 -11.77 5.61
N VAL A 33 0.62 -12.90 5.31
CA VAL A 33 1.17 -13.94 4.46
C VAL A 33 0.31 -14.10 3.22
N LEU A 34 0.89 -13.80 2.06
CA LEU A 34 0.30 -14.05 0.75
C LEU A 34 0.58 -15.50 0.35
N LYS A 35 -0.46 -16.30 0.12
CA LYS A 35 -0.34 -17.69 -0.34
C LYS A 35 -0.47 -17.75 -1.87
N GLY A 36 0.61 -18.14 -2.55
CA GLY A 36 0.60 -18.36 -3.99
C GLY A 36 -0.15 -19.64 -4.38
N ASP A 37 -0.58 -19.73 -5.64
CA ASP A 37 -1.33 -20.89 -6.15
C ASP A 37 -0.50 -22.19 -6.11
N ASN A 38 0.82 -22.08 -6.06
CA ASN A 38 1.75 -23.22 -5.94
C ASN A 38 2.05 -23.62 -4.48
N GLY A 39 1.30 -23.07 -3.51
CA GLY A 39 1.44 -23.36 -2.08
C GLY A 39 2.63 -22.68 -1.40
N LYS A 40 3.46 -21.92 -2.12
CA LYS A 40 4.52 -21.09 -1.55
C LYS A 40 3.97 -19.78 -1.02
N THR A 41 4.71 -19.15 -0.12
CA THR A 41 4.26 -17.94 0.57
C THR A 41 5.15 -16.72 0.31
N ALA A 42 4.61 -15.54 0.54
CA ALA A 42 5.38 -14.31 0.69
C ALA A 42 4.89 -13.56 1.93
N LYS A 43 5.82 -13.12 2.80
CA LYS A 43 5.50 -12.18 3.87
C LYS A 43 5.29 -10.81 3.24
N ILE A 44 4.14 -10.19 3.48
CA ILE A 44 3.81 -8.85 2.99
C ILE A 44 3.73 -7.92 4.19
N PHE A 45 4.26 -6.71 4.06
CA PHE A 45 4.32 -5.76 5.17
C PHE A 45 3.11 -4.81 5.20
N VAL A 46 2.78 -4.29 6.39
CA VAL A 46 1.65 -3.35 6.60
C VAL A 46 1.67 -2.13 5.67
N GLY A 47 0.51 -1.71 5.19
CA GLY A 47 0.34 -0.54 4.32
C GLY A 47 0.81 -0.70 2.89
N VAL A 48 1.22 -1.91 2.48
CA VAL A 48 1.48 -2.22 1.08
C VAL A 48 0.18 -2.09 0.27
N PRO A 49 0.18 -1.34 -0.84
CA PRO A 49 -1.00 -1.24 -1.71
C PRO A 49 -1.26 -2.57 -2.42
N VAL A 50 -2.52 -2.98 -2.44
CA VAL A 50 -2.98 -4.21 -3.08
C VAL A 50 -4.16 -3.94 -4.00
N THR A 51 -4.19 -4.66 -5.12
CA THR A 51 -5.36 -4.69 -6.00
C THR A 51 -6.15 -5.98 -5.76
N ILE A 52 -7.41 -5.87 -5.33
CA ILE A 52 -8.31 -7.02 -5.19
C ILE A 52 -8.64 -7.53 -6.60
N LYS A 53 -8.24 -8.76 -6.92
CA LYS A 53 -8.53 -9.43 -8.20
C LYS A 53 -9.80 -10.27 -8.13
N LYS A 54 -10.08 -10.88 -6.97
CA LYS A 54 -11.26 -11.73 -6.77
C LYS A 54 -11.59 -11.86 -5.30
N GLU A 55 -12.87 -11.72 -4.95
CA GLU A 55 -13.37 -12.08 -3.61
C GLU A 55 -13.72 -13.58 -3.52
N MET A 56 -13.38 -14.21 -2.40
CA MET A 56 -13.52 -15.65 -2.15
C MET A 56 -14.07 -15.89 -0.74
N GLY A 57 -15.16 -15.20 -0.38
CA GLY A 57 -15.75 -15.25 0.96
C GLY A 57 -14.85 -14.59 2.00
N LYS A 58 -14.28 -15.39 2.92
CA LYS A 58 -13.34 -14.90 3.95
C LYS A 58 -11.96 -14.56 3.39
N ASN A 59 -11.65 -14.99 2.17
CA ASN A 59 -10.37 -14.73 1.53
C ASN A 59 -10.54 -13.80 0.32
N VAL A 60 -9.45 -13.16 -0.07
CA VAL A 60 -9.34 -12.35 -1.28
C VAL A 60 -8.10 -12.77 -2.04
N LYS A 61 -8.23 -12.87 -3.38
CA LYS A 61 -7.08 -12.98 -4.27
C LYS A 61 -6.64 -11.57 -4.64
N VAL A 62 -5.38 -11.26 -4.35
CA VAL A 62 -4.81 -9.92 -4.54
C VAL A 62 -3.61 -9.94 -5.47
N SER A 63 -3.29 -8.77 -6.00
CA SER A 63 -2.07 -8.50 -6.74
C SER A 63 -1.30 -7.40 -6.04
N ILE A 64 0.01 -7.60 -5.95
CA ILE A 64 0.98 -6.67 -5.37
C ILE A 64 2.08 -6.44 -6.39
N LYS A 65 2.33 -5.18 -6.71
CA LYS A 65 3.41 -4.78 -7.63
C LYS A 65 4.61 -4.27 -6.86
N GLY A 66 5.79 -4.46 -7.42
CA GLY A 66 7.03 -3.91 -6.88
C GLY A 66 8.25 -4.30 -7.70
N TYR A 67 9.43 -4.06 -7.14
CA TYR A 67 10.72 -4.34 -7.77
C TYR A 67 11.48 -5.39 -6.97
N MET A 68 11.82 -6.50 -7.60
CA MET A 68 12.44 -7.65 -6.95
C MET A 68 13.97 -7.57 -6.97
N PHE A 69 14.58 -7.83 -5.82
CA PHE A 69 16.02 -7.95 -5.62
C PHE A 69 16.30 -9.15 -4.71
N GLY A 70 16.71 -10.28 -5.30
CA GLY A 70 16.82 -11.53 -4.54
C GLY A 70 15.43 -12.06 -4.16
N ASP A 71 15.22 -12.31 -2.87
CA ASP A 71 13.94 -12.72 -2.28
C ASP A 71 13.11 -11.53 -1.76
N GLU A 72 13.59 -10.30 -1.90
CA GLU A 72 12.93 -9.09 -1.41
C GLU A 72 12.28 -8.32 -2.55
N VAL A 73 11.08 -7.76 -2.29
CA VAL A 73 10.35 -6.89 -3.22
C VAL A 73 10.19 -5.52 -2.58
N TYR A 74 10.50 -4.47 -3.33
CA TYR A 74 10.48 -3.08 -2.89
C TYR A 74 9.48 -2.24 -3.68
N SER A 75 9.10 -1.10 -3.13
CA SER A 75 8.24 -0.10 -3.77
C SER A 75 8.85 0.50 -5.05
N SER A 76 10.19 0.56 -5.12
CA SER A 76 10.92 1.27 -6.18
C SER A 76 12.23 0.58 -6.56
N LYS A 77 12.82 1.03 -7.69
CA LYS A 77 14.13 0.56 -8.19
C LYS A 77 15.30 0.93 -7.27
N THR A 78 15.12 1.96 -6.45
CA THR A 78 16.06 2.49 -5.46
C THR A 78 15.91 1.84 -4.09
N LYS A 79 15.02 0.84 -3.95
CA LYS A 79 14.77 0.07 -2.72
C LYS A 79 14.27 0.92 -1.55
N GLU A 80 13.42 1.92 -1.82
CA GLU A 80 12.99 2.87 -0.78
C GLU A 80 12.17 2.20 0.32
N LEU A 81 11.21 1.32 0.01
CA LEU A 81 10.40 0.67 1.03
C LEU A 81 10.17 -0.81 0.73
N LEU A 82 10.45 -1.67 1.71
CA LEU A 82 10.25 -3.10 1.59
C LEU A 82 8.74 -3.43 1.59
N VAL A 83 8.33 -4.14 0.55
CA VAL A 83 6.95 -4.54 0.25
C VAL A 83 6.70 -6.00 0.64
N ALA A 84 7.64 -6.89 0.31
CA ALA A 84 7.49 -8.30 0.61
C ALA A 84 8.83 -9.04 0.75
N LYS A 85 8.82 -10.16 1.47
CA LYS A 85 9.85 -11.21 1.43
C LYS A 85 9.25 -12.50 0.88
N VAL A 86 9.81 -13.02 -0.19
CA VAL A 86 9.23 -14.06 -1.03
C VAL A 86 9.90 -15.40 -0.76
N GLN A 87 9.14 -16.42 -0.41
CA GLN A 87 9.68 -17.77 -0.23
C GLN A 87 10.24 -18.29 -1.56
N LYS A 88 11.40 -18.97 -1.50
CA LYS A 88 12.00 -19.62 -2.66
C LYS A 88 10.99 -20.51 -3.41
N GLY A 89 10.83 -20.22 -4.71
CA GLY A 89 9.92 -20.94 -5.60
C GLY A 89 8.50 -20.39 -5.65
N PHE A 90 8.19 -19.26 -5.01
CA PHE A 90 6.93 -18.55 -5.25
C PHE A 90 6.80 -18.14 -6.73
N ASN A 91 5.60 -18.24 -7.29
CA ASN A 91 5.34 -17.85 -8.68
C ASN A 91 5.27 -16.32 -8.80
N VAL A 92 6.21 -15.74 -9.54
CA VAL A 92 6.35 -14.29 -9.69
C VAL A 92 6.18 -13.94 -11.17
N ASN A 93 5.25 -13.03 -11.47
CA ASN A 93 5.07 -12.53 -12.82
C ASN A 93 6.07 -11.39 -13.05
N LYS A 94 7.01 -11.54 -13.99
CA LYS A 94 7.97 -10.49 -14.35
C LYS A 94 7.41 -9.66 -15.50
N THR A 95 7.39 -8.33 -15.36
CA THR A 95 6.95 -7.41 -16.41
C THR A 95 8.15 -6.85 -17.18
N GLU A 96 9.04 -6.12 -16.51
CA GLU A 96 10.25 -5.51 -17.11
C GLU A 96 11.38 -5.34 -16.09
N LYS A 97 12.65 -5.49 -16.51
CA LYS A 97 13.93 -5.07 -15.86
C LYS A 97 14.15 -5.26 -14.33
N ASN A 98 13.19 -5.81 -13.58
CA ASN A 98 13.11 -6.22 -12.16
C ASN A 98 11.72 -5.95 -11.54
N GLU A 99 10.82 -5.27 -12.25
CA GLU A 99 9.42 -5.13 -11.86
C GLU A 99 8.70 -6.49 -11.89
N VAL A 100 7.94 -6.74 -10.84
CA VAL A 100 7.23 -7.98 -10.60
C VAL A 100 5.81 -7.73 -10.10
N GLU A 101 4.93 -8.68 -10.39
CA GLU A 101 3.61 -8.79 -9.80
C GLU A 101 3.53 -10.11 -9.01
N LEU A 102 3.27 -10.00 -7.71
CA LEU A 102 2.96 -11.13 -6.84
C LEU A 102 1.44 -11.31 -6.82
N ILE A 103 0.98 -12.53 -7.11
CA ILE A 103 -0.44 -12.87 -7.06
C ILE A 103 -0.63 -14.00 -6.06
N GLY A 104 -1.58 -13.83 -5.16
CA GLY A 104 -1.91 -14.86 -4.19
C GLY A 104 -3.16 -14.54 -3.38
N THR A 105 -3.44 -15.40 -2.43
CA THR A 105 -4.63 -15.35 -1.58
C THR A 105 -4.23 -15.02 -0.14
N LEU A 106 -5.01 -14.15 0.50
CA LEU A 106 -4.90 -13.83 1.93
C LEU A 106 -6.31 -13.60 2.52
N SER A 107 -6.40 -13.47 3.84
CA SER A 107 -7.68 -13.19 4.51
C SER A 107 -8.17 -11.78 4.21
N LYS A 108 -9.47 -11.62 3.93
CA LYS A 108 -10.08 -10.32 3.60
C LYS A 108 -9.92 -9.30 4.72
N GLU A 109 -9.92 -9.75 5.97
CA GLU A 109 -9.73 -8.88 7.15
C GLU A 109 -8.32 -8.29 7.27
N LEU A 110 -7.36 -8.77 6.47
CA LEU A 110 -5.99 -8.24 6.41
C LEU A 110 -5.85 -7.15 5.34
N THR A 111 -6.95 -6.73 4.73
CA THR A 111 -6.98 -5.62 3.76
C THR A 111 -7.96 -4.57 4.22
N SER A 112 -7.56 -3.30 4.17
CA SER A 112 -8.47 -2.17 4.37
C SER A 112 -8.30 -1.14 3.25
N SER A 113 -9.39 -0.50 2.87
CA SER A 113 -9.37 0.70 2.04
C SER A 113 -9.38 1.99 2.86
N ASP A 114 -9.55 1.88 4.18
CA ASP A 114 -9.47 3.01 5.11
C ASP A 114 -8.02 3.16 5.58
N LEU A 115 -7.45 4.35 5.40
CA LEU A 115 -6.08 4.65 5.81
C LEU A 115 -5.97 4.81 7.32
N LEU A 116 -7.04 5.23 7.99
CA LEU A 116 -7.07 5.37 9.44
C LEU A 116 -6.95 4.00 10.10
N ASP A 117 -7.60 2.98 9.55
CA ASP A 117 -7.43 1.60 10.01
C ASP A 117 -5.95 1.16 9.90
N VAL A 118 -5.31 1.48 8.78
CA VAL A 118 -3.95 1.00 8.50
C VAL A 118 -2.89 1.75 9.31
N TRP A 119 -3.06 3.06 9.49
CA TRP A 119 -2.00 3.95 9.98
C TRP A 119 -2.34 4.72 11.25
N GLY A 120 -3.57 4.67 11.76
CA GLY A 120 -3.99 5.48 12.91
C GLY A 120 -3.09 5.31 14.14
N GLU A 121 -2.80 4.07 14.53
CA GLU A 121 -1.89 3.78 15.65
C GLU A 121 -0.45 4.25 15.39
N HIS A 122 -0.01 4.25 14.12
CA HIS A 122 1.33 4.73 13.77
C HIS A 122 1.41 6.25 13.79
N GLU A 123 0.33 6.92 13.38
CA GLU A 123 0.21 8.38 13.44
C GLU A 123 0.17 8.86 14.89
N GLU A 124 -0.59 8.19 15.77
CA GLU A 124 -0.57 8.47 17.20
C GLU A 124 0.83 8.32 17.79
N PHE A 125 1.50 7.20 17.49
CA PHE A 125 2.88 6.98 17.93
C PHE A 125 3.86 8.03 17.37
N TYR A 126 3.67 8.48 16.13
CA TYR A 126 4.44 9.60 15.57
C TYR A 126 4.25 10.87 16.40
N PHE A 127 3.02 11.23 16.74
CA PHE A 127 2.76 12.42 17.55
C PHE A 127 3.38 12.29 18.95
N GLU A 128 3.21 11.14 19.60
CA GLU A 128 3.77 10.88 20.92
C GLU A 128 5.29 10.95 20.95
N MET A 129 5.98 10.48 19.91
CA MET A 129 7.44 10.39 19.92
C MET A 129 8.14 11.60 19.28
N CYS A 130 7.56 12.21 18.25
CA CYS A 130 8.24 13.23 17.44
C CYS A 130 7.84 14.67 17.75
N THR A 131 6.81 14.91 18.59
CA THR A 131 6.36 16.28 18.92
C THR A 131 6.72 16.76 20.33
N GLN A 132 7.45 15.95 21.09
CA GLN A 132 7.79 16.25 22.48
C GLN A 132 8.84 17.37 22.64
N CYS A 133 9.71 17.55 21.65
CA CYS A 133 10.81 18.52 21.71
C CYS A 133 10.58 19.76 20.83
N HIS A 134 9.87 19.61 19.73
CA HIS A 134 9.52 20.65 18.77
C HIS A 134 8.29 20.22 17.97
N ALA A 135 7.75 21.09 17.12
CA ALA A 135 6.71 20.70 16.17
C ALA A 135 7.24 19.62 15.21
N GLY A 136 6.51 18.53 15.04
CA GLY A 136 6.83 17.49 14.07
C GLY A 136 6.56 17.97 12.64
N PRO A 137 7.41 17.64 11.65
CA PRO A 137 7.11 17.94 10.25
C PRO A 137 5.83 17.26 9.77
N GLU A 138 5.16 17.80 8.75
CA GLU A 138 4.09 17.06 8.08
C GLU A 138 4.68 15.84 7.35
N VAL A 139 4.05 14.67 7.49
CA VAL A 139 4.58 13.39 7.00
C VAL A 139 4.81 13.35 5.49
N ASN A 140 4.03 14.11 4.74
CA ASN A 140 4.09 14.24 3.29
C ASN A 140 5.06 15.33 2.79
N HIS A 141 5.69 16.12 3.66
CA HIS A 141 6.64 17.16 3.23
C HIS A 141 8.01 16.60 2.83
N HIS A 142 8.35 15.40 3.32
CA HIS A 142 9.59 14.71 2.97
C HIS A 142 9.32 13.53 2.04
N THR A 143 10.29 13.20 1.21
CA THR A 143 10.38 11.93 0.48
C THR A 143 10.75 10.79 1.43
N MET A 144 10.56 9.54 1.01
CA MET A 144 11.00 8.36 1.75
C MET A 144 12.50 8.43 2.09
N MET A 145 13.31 8.95 1.17
CA MET A 145 14.75 9.08 1.35
C MET A 145 15.10 10.19 2.33
N GLU A 146 14.40 11.34 2.26
CA GLU A 146 14.58 12.41 3.23
C GLU A 146 14.15 11.97 4.63
N TRP A 147 13.05 11.22 4.77
CA TRP A 147 12.65 10.64 6.04
C TRP A 147 13.70 9.70 6.61
N GLU A 148 14.31 8.84 5.79
CA GLU A 148 15.44 7.99 6.24
C GLU A 148 16.56 8.83 6.88
N ALA A 149 16.92 9.95 6.24
CA ALA A 149 17.98 10.84 6.72
C ALA A 149 17.56 11.61 7.99
N VAL A 150 16.40 12.27 7.96
CA VAL A 150 15.88 13.06 9.09
C VAL A 150 15.66 12.16 10.30
N PHE A 151 14.91 11.07 10.13
CA PHE A 151 14.61 10.12 11.19
C PHE A 151 15.86 9.46 11.76
N GLY A 152 16.85 9.16 10.91
CA GLY A 152 18.13 8.59 11.34
C GLY A 152 18.86 9.45 12.37
N THR A 153 18.74 10.78 12.28
CA THR A 153 19.30 11.70 13.29
C THR A 153 18.44 11.79 14.54
N MET A 154 17.11 11.69 14.41
CA MET A 154 16.16 11.94 15.49
C MET A 154 15.89 10.73 16.39
N ARG A 155 15.96 9.50 15.86
CA ARG A 155 15.61 8.28 16.61
C ARG A 155 16.35 8.13 17.94
N GLY A 156 17.61 8.58 18.01
CA GLY A 156 18.40 8.56 19.24
C GLY A 156 17.96 9.61 20.27
N PHE A 157 17.54 10.80 19.81
CA PHE A 157 16.99 11.84 20.68
C PHE A 157 15.60 11.45 21.20
N ALA A 158 14.79 10.83 20.36
CA ALA A 158 13.49 10.26 20.72
C ALA A 158 13.60 8.96 21.55
N LYS A 159 14.83 8.45 21.77
CA LYS A 159 15.12 7.23 22.54
C LYS A 159 14.35 5.98 22.08
N LEU A 160 14.08 5.89 20.77
CA LEU A 160 13.40 4.75 20.18
C LEU A 160 14.32 3.53 20.18
N ASP A 161 13.79 2.37 20.53
CA ASP A 161 14.47 1.10 20.29
C ASP A 161 14.43 0.71 18.79
N GLU A 162 15.04 -0.41 18.41
CA GLU A 162 15.11 -0.83 17.01
C GLU A 162 13.75 -1.18 16.40
N GLU A 163 12.82 -1.73 17.20
CA GLU A 163 11.49 -2.13 16.76
C GLU A 163 10.60 -0.90 16.58
N GLU A 164 10.56 -0.03 17.59
CA GLU A 164 9.88 1.26 17.57
C GLU A 164 10.38 2.12 16.41
N ALA A 165 11.71 2.17 16.21
CA ALA A 165 12.29 2.93 15.13
C ALA A 165 11.89 2.39 13.76
N SER A 166 11.86 1.06 13.59
CA SER A 166 11.44 0.43 12.33
C SER A 166 9.95 0.63 12.06
N TYR A 167 9.11 0.54 13.10
CA TYR A 167 7.68 0.77 13.07
C TYR A 167 7.36 2.20 12.59
N LEU A 168 7.97 3.18 13.24
CA LEU A 168 7.75 4.58 12.93
C LEU A 168 8.32 4.99 11.57
N LEU A 169 9.54 4.53 11.23
CA LEU A 169 10.14 4.81 9.93
C LEU A 169 9.31 4.25 8.77
N ARG A 170 8.69 3.09 8.97
CA ARG A 170 7.78 2.52 7.96
C ARG A 170 6.59 3.45 7.71
N TYR A 171 5.95 3.95 8.76
CA TYR A 171 4.84 4.90 8.64
C TYR A 171 5.26 6.18 7.91
N LEU A 172 6.38 6.79 8.33
CA LEU A 172 6.91 8.01 7.73
C LEU A 172 7.16 7.84 6.23
N LYS A 173 7.79 6.73 5.84
CA LYS A 173 8.08 6.44 4.42
C LYS A 173 6.82 6.10 3.64
N ALA A 174 5.89 5.32 4.20
CA ALA A 174 4.65 4.98 3.51
C ALA A 174 3.76 6.21 3.24
N ASN A 175 3.79 7.21 4.14
CA ASN A 175 3.03 8.45 4.07
C ASN A 175 3.84 9.65 3.54
N ALA A 176 5.07 9.42 3.07
CA ALA A 176 5.92 10.41 2.41
C ALA A 176 5.28 10.97 1.13
N SER A 177 5.81 12.08 0.60
CA SER A 177 5.38 12.66 -0.69
C SER A 177 5.44 11.65 -1.87
N ASP A 178 6.51 10.87 -1.93
CA ASP A 178 6.72 9.75 -2.86
C ASP A 178 6.23 8.40 -2.30
N GLY A 179 5.54 8.44 -1.15
CA GLY A 179 4.88 7.36 -0.42
C GLY A 179 3.83 6.56 -1.20
N PHE A 180 3.32 5.50 -0.57
CA PHE A 180 2.16 4.74 -1.08
C PHE A 180 0.89 5.58 -1.06
N ILE A 181 0.78 6.49 -0.09
CA ILE A 181 -0.39 7.34 0.11
C ILE A 181 -0.21 8.61 -0.70
N LYS A 182 -1.07 8.82 -1.69
CA LYS A 182 -1.12 10.06 -2.48
C LYS A 182 -2.25 10.93 -1.98
N VAL A 183 -1.95 11.78 -0.99
CA VAL A 183 -2.91 12.80 -0.53
C VAL A 183 -3.00 13.87 -1.61
N LYS A 184 -4.20 14.13 -2.14
CA LYS A 184 -4.44 15.33 -2.96
C LYS A 184 -4.70 16.48 -1.99
N HIS A 185 -3.84 17.49 -2.03
CA HIS A 185 -4.07 18.78 -1.39
C HIS A 185 -5.04 19.61 -2.21
#